data_AF-A0A3S3FLR0-F1
#
_entry.id   AF-A0A3S3FLR0-F1
#
_cell.length_a   1.000
_cell.length_b   1.000
_cell.length_c   1.000
_cell.angle_alpha   90.00
_cell.angle_beta   90.00
_cell.angle_gamma   90.00
#
_symmetry.space_group_name_H-M   'P 1'
#
loop_
_entity.id
_entity.type
_entity.pdbx_description
1 polymer ?
#
loop_
_entity_poly.entity_id
_entity_poly.type
_entity_poly.pdbx_seq_one_letter_code
_entity_poly.pdbx_strand_id
1 'polypeptide(L)' 'MADNKCNRDFLDHDRLSVDEYYEVEHFARENGVSPSQVSKLIKKNGNDRMTLTQAVRALRDRK' A
#
# COMPACT_ATOMS: atom_id res chain seq x y z
N MET A 1 -35.09 17.77 2.90
CA MET A 1 -34.38 17.25 4.08
C MET A 1 -32.95 16.94 3.66
N ALA A 2 -31.95 17.27 4.49
CA ALA A 2 -30.54 17.13 4.16
C ALA A 2 -30.03 15.75 4.59
N ASP A 3 -29.81 14.85 3.65
CA ASP A 3 -29.08 13.61 3.92
C ASP A 3 -27.59 13.95 3.89
N ASN A 4 -27.03 14.14 5.08
CA ASN A 4 -25.59 14.25 5.31
C ASN A 4 -24.93 12.92 4.95
N LYS A 5 -24.61 12.70 3.66
CA LYS A 5 -23.78 11.59 3.15
C LYS A 5 -22.29 11.76 3.53
N CYS A 6 -21.98 12.37 4.67
CA CYS A 6 -20.59 12.56 5.12
C CYS A 6 -20.03 11.40 5.96
N ASN A 7 -20.76 10.29 6.11
CA ASN A 7 -20.27 9.14 6.87
C ASN A 7 -20.26 7.87 6.00
N ARG A 8 -19.15 7.64 5.31
CA ARG A 8 -18.66 6.29 4.98
C ARG A 8 -17.14 6.36 4.90
N ASP A 9 -16.49 6.02 6.00
CA ASP A 9 -15.14 5.47 6.12
C ASP A 9 -14.29 5.45 4.83
N PHE A 10 -13.85 6.63 4.39
CA PHE A 10 -12.80 6.75 3.38
C PHE A 10 -11.41 6.43 3.96
N LEU A 11 -11.32 5.93 5.20
CA LEU A 11 -10.07 5.75 5.92
C LEU A 11 -9.41 4.37 5.73
N ASP A 12 -10.13 3.34 5.28
CA ASP A 12 -9.55 1.99 5.16
C ASP A 12 -9.02 1.63 3.77
N HIS A 13 -9.02 2.57 2.81
CA HIS A 13 -8.37 2.38 1.51
C HIS A 13 -6.84 2.60 1.53
N ASP A 14 -6.25 2.92 2.70
CA ASP A 14 -4.79 3.07 2.83
C ASP A 14 -4.08 1.74 3.18
N ARG A 15 -4.81 0.62 3.30
CA ARG A 15 -4.18 -0.68 3.57
C ARG A 15 -4.18 -1.52 2.30
N LEU A 16 -3.01 -2.02 1.91
CA LEU A 16 -2.82 -2.80 0.67
C LEU A 16 -3.07 -4.27 0.93
N SER A 17 -4.23 -4.88 0.71
CA SER A 17 -4.46 -6.29 1.09
C SER A 17 -3.36 -7.25 0.57
N VAL A 18 -2.62 -7.89 1.49
CA VAL A 18 -1.50 -8.82 1.12
C VAL A 18 -2.01 -10.01 0.32
N ASP A 19 -3.23 -10.41 0.62
CA ASP A 19 -3.89 -11.57 0.04
C ASP A 19 -4.32 -11.30 -1.41
N GLU A 20 -4.61 -10.04 -1.74
CA GLU A 20 -4.88 -9.61 -3.11
C GLU A 20 -3.56 -9.42 -3.87
N TYR A 21 -3.14 -10.48 -4.54
CA TYR A 21 -1.99 -10.46 -5.45
C TYR A 21 -2.06 -9.30 -6.46
N TYR A 22 -3.28 -8.91 -6.88
CA TYR A 22 -3.50 -7.76 -7.75
C TYR A 22 -3.06 -6.43 -7.13
N GLU A 23 -3.35 -6.18 -5.84
CA GLU A 23 -2.93 -4.96 -5.15
C GLU A 23 -1.41 -4.92 -4.97
N VAL A 24 -0.80 -6.07 -4.65
CA VAL A 24 0.66 -6.20 -4.53
C VAL A 24 1.35 -5.93 -5.87
N GLU A 25 0.82 -6.48 -6.97
CA GLU A 25 1.34 -6.20 -8.32
C GLU A 25 1.14 -4.74 -8.72
N HIS A 26 -0.03 -4.16 -8.45
CA HIS A 26 -0.33 -2.77 -8.77
C HIS A 26 0.64 -1.84 -8.04
N PHE A 27 0.80 -2.01 -6.73
CA PHE A 27 1.72 -1.24 -5.92
C PHE A 27 3.18 -1.40 -6.35
N ALA A 28 3.57 -2.62 -6.73
CA ALA A 28 4.90 -2.91 -7.25
C ALA A 28 5.18 -2.15 -8.54
N ARG A 29 4.22 -2.14 -9.48
CA ARG A 29 4.31 -1.38 -10.74
C ARG A 29 4.35 0.13 -10.51
N GLU A 30 3.48 0.66 -9.64
CA GLU A 30 3.45 2.10 -9.30
C GLU A 30 4.79 2.58 -8.73
N ASN A 31 5.43 1.79 -7.87
CA ASN A 31 6.67 2.17 -7.21
C ASN A 31 7.94 1.68 -7.91
N GLY A 32 7.81 0.90 -8.99
CA GLY A 32 8.94 0.34 -9.75
C GLY A 32 9.75 -0.70 -8.96
N VAL A 33 9.10 -1.47 -8.08
CA VAL A 33 9.73 -2.56 -7.31
C VAL A 33 9.17 -3.91 -7.71
N SER A 34 9.81 -5.00 -7.28
CA SER A 34 9.26 -6.34 -7.54
C SER A 34 8.14 -6.68 -6.54
N PRO A 35 7.08 -7.39 -6.94
CA PRO A 35 6.01 -7.83 -6.03
C PRO A 35 6.54 -8.71 -4.89
N SER A 36 7.61 -9.47 -5.14
CA SER A 36 8.33 -10.23 -4.11
C SER A 36 9.03 -9.34 -3.07
N GLN A 37 9.48 -8.13 -3.43
CA GLN A 37 10.00 -7.14 -2.48
C GLN A 37 8.87 -6.52 -1.68
N VAL A 38 7.74 -6.20 -2.32
CA VAL A 38 6.55 -5.68 -1.65
C VAL A 38 6.05 -6.68 -0.60
N SER A 39 5.93 -7.96 -0.92
CA SER A 39 5.55 -9.01 0.05
C SER A 39 6.52 -9.08 1.24
N LYS A 40 7.83 -8.95 1.01
CA LYS A 40 8.84 -8.90 2.09
C LYS A 40 8.70 -7.64 2.95
N LEU A 41 8.42 -6.49 2.34
CA LEU A 41 8.19 -5.23 3.05
C LEU A 41 6.93 -5.30 3.89
N ILE A 42 5.85 -5.87 3.36
CA ILE A 42 4.60 -6.08 4.07
C ILE A 42 4.83 -6.97 5.30
N LYS A 43 5.56 -8.07 5.16
CA LYS A 43 5.90 -8.95 6.29
C LYS A 43 6.74 -8.27 7.37
N LYS A 44 7.51 -7.24 7.02
CA LYS A 44 8.43 -6.55 7.94
C LYS A 44 7.81 -5.32 8.60
N ASN A 45 7.11 -4.51 7.83
CA ASN A 45 6.61 -3.18 8.23
C ASN A 45 5.09 -3.16 8.46
N GLY A 46 4.39 -4.21 8.03
CA GLY A 46 2.93 -4.22 7.99
C GLY A 46 2.40 -3.77 6.63
N ASN A 47 1.08 -3.71 6.55
CA ASN A 47 0.36 -3.65 5.28
C ASN A 47 -0.17 -2.25 4.93
N ASP A 48 0.45 -1.25 5.52
CA ASP A 48 0.05 0.14 5.45
C ASP A 48 0.72 0.81 4.23
N ARG A 49 -0.07 1.36 3.32
CA ARG A 49 0.38 1.85 2.01
C ARG A 49 1.33 3.03 2.17
N MET A 50 1.10 3.91 3.15
CA MET A 50 2.04 4.99 3.49
C MET A 50 3.40 4.43 3.94
N THR A 51 3.42 3.48 4.88
CA THR A 51 4.68 2.89 5.36
C THR A 51 5.43 2.14 4.26
N LEU A 52 4.73 1.43 3.39
CA LEU A 52 5.31 0.69 2.27
C LEU A 52 5.87 1.64 1.22
N THR A 53 5.17 2.73 0.91
CA THR A 53 5.65 3.75 -0.03
C THR A 53 6.93 4.40 0.49
N GLN A 54 6.98 4.73 1.78
CA GLN A 54 8.18 5.28 2.41
C GLN A 54 9.34 4.27 2.42
N ALA A 55 9.06 3.01 2.74
CA ALA A 55 10.07 1.95 2.73
C ALA A 55 10.62 1.66 1.33
N VAL A 56 9.76 1.67 0.30
CA VAL A 56 10.18 1.51 -1.10
C VAL A 56 11.02 2.70 -1.56
N ARG A 57 10.62 3.93 -1.22
CA ARG A 57 11.42 5.13 -1.52
C ARG A 57 12.81 5.04 -0.89
N ALA A 58 12.90 4.65 0.37
CA ALA A 58 14.18 4.46 1.07
C ALA A 58 15.03 3.32 0.46
N LEU A 59 14.40 2.25 -0.03
CA LEU A 59 15.11 1.18 -0.74
C LEU A 59 15.66 1.61 -2.09
N ARG A 60 14.96 2.50 -2.80
CA ARG A 60 15.36 2.99 -4.11
C ARG A 60 16.50 4.00 -4.03
N ASP A 61 16.53 4.84 -2.99
CA ASP A 61 17.60 5.81 -2.73
C ASP A 61 18.94 5.13 -2.35
N ARG A 62 18.87 3.94 -1.73
CA ARG A 62 20.06 3.16 -1.35
C ARG A 62 20.68 2.34 -2.50
N LYS A 63 20.14 2.41 -3.71
CA LYS A 63 20.57 1.59 -4.85
C LYS A 63 21.24 2.44 -5.92
#